data_AF-A0A950S8G3-F1
#
_entry.id   AF-A0A950S8G3-F1
#
_cell.length_a   1.000
_cell.length_b   1.000
_cell.length_c   1.000
_cell.angle_alpha   90.00
_cell.angle_beta   90.00
_cell.angle_gamma   90.00
#
_symmetry.space_group_name_H-M   'P 1'
#
loop_
_entity.id
_entity.type
_entity.pdbx_description
1 polymer ?
#
loop_
_entity_poly.entity_id
_entity_poly.type
_entity_poly.pdbx_seq_one_letter_code
_entity_poly.pdbx_strand_id
1 'polypeptide(L)'
;MNFDVREWLNLAFRWTHVFAAIMWVGQTYFFTWLDRAFHDEKHVWMVHSGGFYIVDKQKRPELLNQTLHWFKWEAFFTLLSGFALLILVYYDGRIMVDEDVFKMTAWQAAGVSVALIAAGWFLYDLLWISPLRKNEAVGTIVSYLLLAAAIFGATRLFAARAAYMQIGAMLGSFMALNVWVRILPAQRALIAAVKAATEPDMRLADLAKQRSKQNTFIVLPVVLIMISNHFPVATYSNPYNWLVLSVLVLVGWGVAAVIRTR
;
A
#
# COMPACT_ATOMS: atom_id res chain seq x y z
N MET A 1 39.08 7.10 8.65
CA MET A 1 37.59 7.08 8.57
C MET A 1 37.17 5.63 8.60
N ASN A 2 36.44 5.20 9.63
CA ASN A 2 35.87 3.85 9.65
C ASN A 2 34.66 3.85 8.72
N PHE A 3 34.63 2.94 7.75
CA PHE A 3 33.52 2.77 6.84
C PHE A 3 32.39 2.03 7.57
N ASP A 4 31.36 2.76 8.02
CA ASP A 4 30.19 2.14 8.64
C ASP A 4 29.25 1.58 7.56
N VAL A 5 29.40 0.29 7.29
CA VAL A 5 28.58 -0.46 6.34
C VAL A 5 27.08 -0.33 6.65
N ARG A 6 26.70 -0.25 7.93
CA ARG A 6 25.29 -0.22 8.36
C ARG A 6 24.62 1.09 7.99
N GLU A 7 25.34 2.20 8.14
CA GLU A 7 24.86 3.52 7.74
C GLU A 7 24.64 3.60 6.22
N TRP A 8 25.60 3.11 5.44
CA TRP A 8 25.49 3.04 3.98
C TRP A 8 24.34 2.14 3.51
N LEU A 9 24.13 0.99 4.15
CA LEU A 9 22.99 0.11 3.85
C LEU A 9 21.66 0.78 4.19
N ASN A 10 21.56 1.49 5.31
CA ASN A 10 20.35 2.23 5.68
C ASN A 10 20.03 3.32 4.65
N LEU A 11 21.04 4.10 4.24
CA LEU A 11 20.89 5.10 3.19
C LEU A 11 20.45 4.47 1.86
N ALA A 12 21.14 3.42 1.41
CA ALA A 12 20.85 2.74 0.15
C ALA A 12 19.42 2.19 0.12
N PHE A 13 19.02 1.42 1.15
CA PHE A 13 17.67 0.85 1.19
C PHE A 13 16.59 1.93 1.32
N ARG A 14 16.82 3.01 2.07
CA ARG A 14 15.87 4.12 2.17
C ARG A 14 15.71 4.86 0.85
N TRP A 15 16.81 5.12 0.16
CA TRP A 15 16.77 5.75 -1.16
C TRP A 15 16.03 4.87 -2.17
N THR A 16 16.37 3.58 -2.26
CA THR A 16 15.65 2.63 -3.11
C THR A 16 14.17 2.56 -2.76
N HIS A 17 13.83 2.50 -1.47
CA HIS A 17 12.43 2.42 -1.02
C HIS A 17 11.62 3.63 -1.44
N VAL A 18 12.13 4.83 -1.17
CA VAL A 18 11.45 6.09 -1.52
C VAL A 18 11.32 6.23 -3.04
N PHE A 19 12.39 5.94 -3.79
CA PHE A 19 12.34 6.03 -5.25
C PHE A 19 11.34 5.05 -5.86
N ALA A 20 11.38 3.78 -5.47
CA ALA A 20 10.42 2.78 -5.92
C ALA A 20 8.98 3.14 -5.52
N ALA A 21 8.78 3.67 -4.30
CA ALA A 21 7.48 4.12 -3.83
C ALA A 21 6.94 5.29 -4.65
N ILE A 22 7.77 6.27 -5.03
CA ILE A 22 7.37 7.38 -5.90
C ILE A 22 6.89 6.86 -7.26
N MET A 23 7.63 5.95 -7.88
CA MET A 23 7.22 5.34 -9.15
C MET A 23 5.88 4.60 -9.01
N TRP A 24 5.75 3.76 -7.99
CA TRP A 24 4.55 2.95 -7.79
C TRP A 24 3.31 3.79 -7.45
N VAL A 25 3.44 4.70 -6.49
CA VAL A 25 2.36 5.58 -6.04
C VAL A 25 1.98 6.56 -7.15
N GLY A 26 2.95 7.17 -7.81
CA GLY A 26 2.72 8.07 -8.93
C GLY A 26 1.93 7.39 -10.03
N GLN A 27 2.30 6.16 -10.38
CA GLN A 27 1.57 5.38 -11.38
C GLN A 27 0.16 4.98 -10.92
N THR A 28 -0.03 4.69 -9.63
CA THR A 28 -1.37 4.42 -9.06
C THR A 28 -2.31 5.62 -9.26
N TYR A 29 -1.83 6.83 -9.00
CA TYR A 29 -2.61 8.05 -9.22
C TYR A 29 -2.78 8.39 -10.70
N PHE A 30 -1.75 8.16 -11.51
CA PHE A 30 -1.84 8.31 -12.96
C PHE A 30 -2.96 7.44 -13.54
N PHE A 31 -2.99 6.13 -13.22
CA PHE A 31 -4.05 5.24 -13.69
C PHE A 31 -5.41 5.57 -13.07
N THR A 32 -5.46 6.12 -11.85
CA THR A 32 -6.70 6.59 -11.25
C THR A 32 -7.29 7.79 -12.02
N TRP A 33 -6.44 8.76 -12.39
CA TRP A 33 -6.83 9.88 -13.25
C TRP A 33 -7.22 9.40 -14.64
N LEU A 34 -6.43 8.52 -15.24
CA LEU A 34 -6.68 7.98 -16.57
C LEU A 34 -8.02 7.22 -16.63
N ASP A 35 -8.31 6.39 -15.62
CA ASP A 35 -9.59 5.68 -15.49
C ASP A 35 -10.79 6.63 -15.45
N ARG A 36 -10.62 7.83 -14.89
CA ARG A 36 -11.65 8.86 -14.86
C ARG A 36 -11.79 9.55 -16.21
N ALA A 37 -10.69 9.94 -16.86
CA ALA A 37 -10.75 10.55 -18.19
C ALA A 37 -11.53 9.66 -19.19
N PHE A 38 -11.34 8.34 -19.12
CA PHE A 38 -12.09 7.36 -19.92
C PHE A 38 -13.58 7.23 -19.60
N HIS A 39 -14.09 7.88 -18.56
CA HIS A 39 -15.53 7.97 -18.32
C HIS A 39 -16.20 8.90 -19.34
N ASP A 40 -15.52 9.99 -19.68
CA ASP A 40 -16.06 11.06 -20.53
C ASP A 40 -15.47 11.00 -21.95
N GLU A 41 -14.29 10.41 -22.10
CA GLU A 41 -13.54 10.31 -23.36
C GLU A 41 -13.39 8.86 -23.83
N LYS A 42 -13.55 8.61 -25.14
CA LYS A 42 -13.24 7.29 -25.73
C LYS A 42 -11.73 7.06 -25.89
N HIS A 43 -11.00 8.13 -26.21
CA HIS A 43 -9.55 8.12 -26.37
C HIS A 43 -8.97 9.29 -25.58
N VAL A 44 -7.94 9.01 -24.78
CA VAL A 44 -7.26 10.06 -24.00
C VAL A 44 -6.00 10.47 -24.73
N TRP A 45 -5.92 11.75 -25.08
CA TRP A 45 -4.74 12.35 -25.70
C TRP A 45 -3.83 12.92 -24.61
N MET A 46 -2.56 12.54 -24.63
CA MET A 46 -1.57 12.95 -23.64
C MET A 46 -0.32 13.50 -24.33
N VAL A 47 0.38 14.41 -23.65
CA VAL A 47 1.66 14.96 -24.10
C VAL A 47 2.70 14.81 -23.00
N HIS A 48 3.87 14.31 -23.34
CA HIS A 48 5.00 14.23 -22.42
C HIS A 48 6.32 14.19 -23.19
N SER A 49 7.35 14.88 -22.69
CA SER A 49 8.70 14.93 -23.28
C SER A 49 8.73 15.28 -24.79
N GLY A 50 7.79 16.11 -25.24
CA GLY A 50 7.64 16.52 -26.64
C GLY A 50 6.91 15.53 -27.55
N GLY A 51 6.48 14.38 -27.03
CA GLY A 51 5.69 13.38 -27.76
C GLY A 51 4.19 13.48 -27.44
N PHE A 52 3.36 13.11 -28.42
CA PHE A 52 1.91 12.99 -28.26
C PHE A 52 1.52 11.50 -28.25
N TYR A 53 0.65 11.12 -27.34
CA TYR A 53 0.19 9.75 -27.12
C TYR A 53 -1.33 9.71 -27.19
N ILE A 54 -1.86 8.71 -27.89
CA ILE A 54 -3.28 8.35 -27.81
C ILE A 54 -3.39 7.06 -27.01
N VAL A 55 -4.20 7.07 -25.96
CA VAL A 55 -4.50 5.87 -25.17
C VAL A 55 -5.93 5.46 -25.43
N ASP A 56 -6.10 4.18 -25.75
CA ASP A 56 -7.39 3.53 -25.87
C ASP A 56 -7.55 2.48 -24.76
N LYS A 57 -8.65 2.56 -24.01
CA LYS A 57 -8.93 1.64 -22.90
C LYS A 57 -9.85 0.52 -23.37
N GLN A 58 -9.26 -0.62 -23.64
CA GLN A 58 -9.99 -1.80 -24.12
C GLN A 58 -10.35 -2.75 -22.98
N LYS A 59 -11.64 -3.04 -22.81
CA LYS A 59 -12.12 -4.08 -21.88
C LYS A 59 -11.89 -5.49 -22.43
N ARG A 60 -11.92 -5.62 -23.76
CA ARG A 60 -11.63 -6.85 -24.50
C ARG A 60 -10.51 -6.51 -25.47
N PRO A 61 -9.25 -6.56 -25.03
CA PRO A 61 -8.15 -6.14 -25.88
C PRO A 61 -8.05 -7.06 -27.10
N GLU A 62 -7.91 -6.50 -28.28
CA GLU A 62 -7.42 -7.24 -29.44
C GLU A 62 -5.91 -7.39 -29.23
N LEU A 63 -5.51 -8.44 -28.51
CA LEU A 63 -4.09 -8.71 -28.19
C LEU A 63 -3.33 -9.15 -29.45
N LEU A 64 -3.16 -8.22 -30.39
CA LEU A 64 -2.32 -8.36 -31.57
C LEU A 64 -0.87 -8.44 -31.11
N ASN A 65 -0.28 -9.64 -30.94
CA ASN A 65 1.16 -9.95 -30.80
C ASN A 65 2.11 -8.91 -30.15
N GLN A 66 1.62 -8.10 -29.21
CA GLN A 66 2.35 -6.97 -28.65
C GLN A 66 2.80 -7.26 -27.22
N THR A 67 3.90 -6.62 -26.83
CA THR A 67 4.45 -6.73 -25.48
C THR A 67 3.55 -6.00 -24.49
N LEU A 68 3.03 -6.74 -23.51
CA LEU A 68 2.32 -6.15 -22.38
C LEU A 68 3.31 -5.66 -21.33
N HIS A 69 3.25 -4.37 -21.00
CA HIS A 69 4.03 -3.78 -19.93
C HIS A 69 3.29 -3.93 -18.60
N TRP A 70 3.86 -4.74 -17.71
CA TRP A 70 3.26 -5.05 -16.41
C TRP A 70 3.87 -4.22 -15.30
N PHE A 71 3.03 -3.48 -14.61
CA PHE A 71 3.45 -2.64 -13.49
C PHE A 71 3.35 -3.41 -12.17
N LYS A 72 4.43 -4.13 -11.85
CA LYS A 72 4.54 -4.99 -10.66
C LYS A 72 5.86 -4.83 -9.92
N TRP A 73 6.88 -4.34 -10.61
CA TRP A 73 8.24 -4.31 -10.09
C TRP A 73 8.43 -3.18 -9.11
N GLU A 74 7.74 -2.05 -9.32
CA GLU A 74 7.72 -0.91 -8.45
C GLU A 74 7.17 -1.31 -7.07
N ALA A 75 6.02 -2.01 -7.05
CA ALA A 75 5.45 -2.58 -5.83
C ALA A 75 6.39 -3.58 -5.13
N PHE A 76 7.04 -4.44 -5.91
CA PHE A 76 7.98 -5.43 -5.38
C PHE A 76 9.22 -4.79 -4.75
N PHE A 77 9.86 -3.85 -5.43
CA PHE A 77 11.05 -3.18 -4.91
C PHE A 77 10.73 -2.28 -3.73
N THR A 78 9.57 -1.61 -3.70
CA THR A 78 9.11 -0.89 -2.50
C THR A 78 8.94 -1.85 -1.32
N LEU A 79 8.29 -3.00 -1.53
CA LEU A 79 8.10 -3.99 -0.47
C LEU A 79 9.44 -4.54 0.03
N LEU A 80 10.30 -4.99 -0.88
CA LEU A 80 11.58 -5.62 -0.56
C LEU A 80 12.50 -4.68 0.23
N SER A 81 12.67 -3.45 -0.26
CA SER A 81 13.46 -2.43 0.43
C SER A 81 12.83 -1.98 1.75
N GLY A 82 11.49 -1.94 1.84
CA GLY A 82 10.78 -1.62 3.08
C GLY A 82 10.98 -2.67 4.17
N PHE A 83 10.91 -3.97 3.81
CA PHE A 83 11.24 -5.06 4.73
C PHE A 83 12.72 -5.07 5.11
N ALA A 84 13.63 -4.77 4.18
CA ALA A 84 15.05 -4.61 4.50
C ALA A 84 15.26 -3.49 5.55
N LEU A 85 14.57 -2.37 5.43
CA LEU A 85 14.60 -1.28 6.43
C LEU A 85 13.96 -1.70 7.77
N LEU A 86 12.85 -2.43 7.74
CA LEU A 86 12.20 -2.94 8.95
C LEU A 86 13.15 -3.85 9.73
N ILE A 87 13.84 -4.76 9.03
CA ILE A 87 14.83 -5.64 9.65
C ILE A 87 16.03 -4.83 10.16
N LEU A 88 16.67 -4.03 9.29
CA LEU A 88 17.91 -3.33 9.60
C LEU A 88 17.74 -2.29 10.71
N VAL A 89 16.69 -1.47 10.62
CA VAL A 89 16.50 -0.32 11.50
C VAL A 89 15.72 -0.69 12.74
N TYR A 90 14.67 -1.50 12.62
CA TYR A 90 13.75 -1.76 13.73
C TYR A 90 14.07 -3.04 14.49
N TYR A 91 14.28 -4.17 13.79
CA TYR A 91 14.52 -5.45 14.45
C TYR A 91 15.97 -5.54 14.96
N ASP A 92 16.94 -5.41 14.07
CA ASP A 92 18.37 -5.43 14.40
C ASP A 92 18.78 -4.18 15.20
N GLY A 93 18.20 -3.03 14.89
CA GLY A 93 18.39 -1.80 15.68
C GLY A 93 17.69 -1.80 17.03
N ARG A 94 16.86 -2.79 17.33
CA ARG A 94 16.15 -2.99 18.62
C ARG A 94 15.27 -1.82 19.06
N ILE A 95 14.91 -0.91 18.15
CA ILE A 95 14.07 0.27 18.45
C ILE A 95 12.56 -0.05 18.43
N MET A 96 12.18 -1.33 18.37
CA MET A 96 10.79 -1.77 18.51
C MET A 96 10.29 -1.68 19.96
N VAL A 97 11.18 -1.80 20.95
CA VAL A 97 10.84 -1.97 22.37
C VAL A 97 10.97 -0.65 23.12
N ASP A 98 10.05 -0.44 24.05
CA ASP A 98 10.10 0.60 25.09
C ASP A 98 9.53 -0.02 26.38
N GLU A 99 10.34 -0.13 27.42
CA GLU A 99 9.96 -0.81 28.68
C GLU A 99 8.85 -0.07 29.44
N ASP A 100 8.72 1.24 29.24
CA ASP A 100 7.66 2.05 29.82
C ASP A 100 6.32 1.82 29.10
N VAL A 101 6.34 1.30 27.87
CA VAL A 101 5.15 0.92 27.11
C VAL A 101 4.76 -0.52 27.39
N PHE A 102 5.66 -1.47 27.11
CA PHE A 102 5.43 -2.90 27.34
C PHE A 102 6.75 -3.67 27.45
N LYS A 103 6.86 -4.48 28.49
CA LYS A 103 8.06 -5.31 28.73
C LYS A 103 8.09 -6.51 27.80
N MET A 104 8.92 -6.43 26.76
CA MET A 104 9.19 -7.52 25.83
C MET A 104 10.63 -7.47 25.34
N THR A 105 11.20 -8.63 24.99
CA THR A 105 12.51 -8.70 24.35
C THR A 105 12.44 -8.24 22.88
N ALA A 106 13.57 -7.82 22.30
CA ALA A 106 13.63 -7.39 20.89
C ALA A 106 13.13 -8.48 19.91
N TRP A 107 13.42 -9.76 20.19
CA TRP A 107 12.97 -10.87 19.36
C TRP A 107 11.46 -11.13 19.49
N GLN A 108 10.90 -10.98 20.70
CA GLN A 108 9.45 -11.02 20.88
C GLN A 108 8.77 -9.89 20.11
N ALA A 109 9.32 -8.67 20.17
CA ALA A 109 8.79 -7.53 19.44
C ALA A 109 8.82 -7.74 17.91
N ALA A 110 9.94 -8.26 17.38
CA ALA A 110 10.05 -8.61 15.96
C ALA A 110 9.06 -9.71 15.57
N GLY A 111 8.91 -10.74 16.39
CA GLY A 111 7.93 -11.82 16.18
C GLY A 111 6.48 -11.32 16.15
N VAL A 112 6.11 -10.47 17.10
CA VAL A 112 4.78 -9.82 17.14
C VAL A 112 4.58 -8.92 15.93
N SER A 113 5.60 -8.18 15.51
CA SER A 113 5.53 -7.32 14.31
C SER A 113 5.27 -8.11 13.03
N VAL A 114 6.00 -9.21 12.80
CA VAL A 114 5.76 -10.11 11.67
C VAL A 114 4.38 -10.76 11.74
N ALA A 115 3.96 -11.21 12.93
CA ALA A 115 2.64 -11.78 13.15
C ALA A 115 1.52 -10.79 12.85
N LEU A 116 1.66 -9.51 13.26
CA LEU A 116 0.69 -8.45 12.97
C LEU A 116 0.59 -8.18 11.46
N ILE A 117 1.71 -8.15 10.73
CA ILE A 117 1.68 -7.97 9.27
C ILE A 117 0.96 -9.15 8.60
N ALA A 118 1.32 -10.38 8.95
CA ALA A 118 0.73 -11.57 8.36
C ALA A 118 -0.76 -11.72 8.70
N ALA A 119 -1.10 -11.71 9.99
CA ALA A 119 -2.48 -11.85 10.47
C ALA A 119 -3.36 -10.68 10.00
N GLY A 120 -2.84 -9.45 10.05
CA GLY A 120 -3.54 -8.27 9.55
C GLY A 120 -3.87 -8.40 8.07
N TRP A 121 -2.95 -8.91 7.25
CA TRP A 121 -3.22 -9.13 5.83
C TRP A 121 -4.29 -10.19 5.61
N PHE A 122 -4.21 -11.33 6.31
CA PHE A 122 -5.24 -12.37 6.19
C PHE A 122 -6.61 -11.86 6.60
N LEU A 123 -6.73 -11.14 7.73
CA LEU A 123 -8.01 -10.56 8.16
C LEU A 123 -8.57 -9.58 7.13
N TYR A 124 -7.72 -8.69 6.62
CA TYR A 124 -8.08 -7.74 5.57
C TYR A 124 -8.49 -8.45 4.26
N ASP A 125 -7.73 -9.44 3.82
CA ASP A 125 -7.99 -10.13 2.57
C ASP A 125 -9.29 -10.96 2.67
N LEU A 126 -9.47 -11.71 3.78
CA LEU A 126 -10.69 -12.47 4.10
C LEU A 126 -11.93 -11.57 4.13
N LEU A 127 -11.85 -10.41 4.78
CA LEU A 127 -12.95 -9.43 4.82
C LEU A 127 -13.43 -9.07 3.41
N TRP A 128 -12.50 -8.80 2.50
CA TRP A 128 -12.80 -8.31 1.16
C TRP A 128 -13.02 -9.39 0.10
N ILE A 129 -12.75 -10.67 0.40
CA ILE A 129 -13.25 -11.79 -0.41
C ILE A 129 -14.59 -12.32 0.08
N SER A 130 -14.98 -12.03 1.32
CA SER A 130 -16.26 -12.41 1.91
C SER A 130 -17.46 -11.70 1.27
N PRO A 131 -18.70 -12.12 1.57
CA PRO A 131 -19.91 -11.43 1.12
C PRO A 131 -20.01 -9.96 1.55
N LEU A 132 -19.28 -9.54 2.61
CA LEU A 132 -19.26 -8.15 3.07
C LEU A 132 -18.77 -7.18 2.00
N ARG A 133 -17.98 -7.64 1.03
CA ARG A 133 -17.52 -6.82 -0.11
C ARG A 133 -18.65 -6.23 -0.94
N LYS A 134 -19.85 -6.84 -0.90
CA LYS A 134 -21.04 -6.37 -1.62
C LYS A 134 -21.57 -5.04 -1.03
N ASN A 135 -21.32 -4.79 0.25
CA ASN A 135 -21.62 -3.53 0.90
C ASN A 135 -20.31 -2.81 1.24
N GLU A 136 -19.86 -1.99 0.30
CA GLU A 136 -18.58 -1.28 0.42
C GLU A 136 -18.53 -0.37 1.64
N ALA A 137 -19.64 0.26 2.03
CA ALA A 137 -19.70 1.12 3.20
C ALA A 137 -19.42 0.33 4.49
N VAL A 138 -20.10 -0.82 4.67
CA VAL A 138 -19.89 -1.70 5.83
C VAL A 138 -18.46 -2.25 5.83
N GLY A 139 -17.96 -2.74 4.69
CA GLY A 139 -16.58 -3.24 4.56
C GLY A 139 -15.54 -2.17 4.91
N THR A 140 -15.79 -0.92 4.54
CA THR A 140 -14.92 0.24 4.85
C THR A 140 -14.94 0.56 6.34
N ILE A 141 -16.13 0.61 6.97
CA ILE A 141 -16.27 0.85 8.42
C ILE A 141 -15.55 -0.25 9.21
N VAL A 142 -15.78 -1.51 8.87
CA VAL A 142 -15.11 -2.65 9.53
C VAL A 142 -13.60 -2.57 9.33
N SER A 143 -13.11 -2.25 8.12
CA SER A 143 -11.68 -2.06 7.86
C SER A 143 -11.09 -0.95 8.71
N TYR A 144 -11.80 0.17 8.88
CA TYR A 144 -11.36 1.27 9.73
C TYR A 144 -11.28 0.86 11.20
N LEU A 145 -12.31 0.19 11.73
CA LEU A 145 -12.32 -0.27 13.12
C LEU A 145 -11.19 -1.26 13.41
N LEU A 146 -10.93 -2.20 12.49
CA LEU A 146 -9.81 -3.13 12.60
C LEU A 146 -8.46 -2.41 12.55
N LEU A 147 -8.32 -1.40 11.68
CA LEU A 147 -7.11 -0.59 11.59
C LEU A 147 -6.91 0.27 12.85
N ALA A 148 -7.97 0.89 13.38
CA ALA A 148 -7.92 1.66 14.61
C ALA A 148 -7.55 0.77 15.82
N ALA A 149 -8.09 -0.45 15.87
CA ALA A 149 -7.71 -1.45 16.87
C ALA A 149 -6.24 -1.87 16.72
N ALA A 150 -5.75 -2.07 15.50
CA ALA A 150 -4.34 -2.36 15.23
C ALA A 150 -3.43 -1.20 15.62
N ILE A 151 -3.81 0.05 15.33
CA ILE A 151 -3.10 1.26 15.72
C ILE A 151 -3.02 1.34 17.25
N PHE A 152 -4.16 1.21 17.93
CA PHE A 152 -4.20 1.20 19.39
C PHE A 152 -3.29 0.10 19.95
N GLY A 153 -3.46 -1.15 19.51
CA GLY A 153 -2.63 -2.27 19.94
C GLY A 153 -1.14 -2.03 19.72
N ALA A 154 -0.74 -1.55 18.53
CA ALA A 154 0.65 -1.25 18.22
C ALA A 154 1.24 -0.18 19.17
N THR A 155 0.49 0.87 19.50
CA THR A 155 0.92 1.91 20.46
C THR A 155 0.97 1.43 21.92
N ARG A 156 0.36 0.28 22.23
CA ARG A 156 0.45 -0.37 23.56
C ARG A 156 1.50 -1.48 23.62
N LEU A 157 2.11 -1.83 22.49
CA LEU A 157 3.07 -2.93 22.39
C LEU A 157 4.47 -2.44 22.03
N PHE A 158 4.58 -1.41 21.19
CA PHE A 158 5.85 -0.95 20.65
C PHE A 158 6.19 0.47 21.09
N ALA A 159 7.48 0.80 21.05
CA ALA A 159 7.96 2.17 21.12
C ALA A 159 7.17 3.06 20.15
N ALA A 160 6.82 4.29 20.56
CA ALA A 160 5.82 5.09 19.84
C ALA A 160 6.13 5.29 18.34
N ARG A 161 7.41 5.55 18.00
CA ARG A 161 7.87 5.65 16.61
C ARG A 161 7.72 4.33 15.85
N ALA A 162 8.08 3.22 16.49
CA ALA A 162 7.96 1.89 15.91
C ALA A 162 6.50 1.47 15.70
N ALA A 163 5.59 1.87 16.59
CA ALA A 163 4.16 1.65 16.42
C ALA A 163 3.64 2.30 15.13
N TYR A 164 4.03 3.54 14.83
CA TYR A 164 3.64 4.21 13.58
C TYR A 164 4.23 3.51 12.35
N MET A 165 5.53 3.18 12.37
CA MET A 165 6.16 2.47 11.26
C MET A 165 5.58 1.08 11.06
N GLN A 166 5.18 0.38 12.14
CA GLN A 166 4.51 -0.90 12.07
C GLN A 166 3.21 -0.80 11.26
N ILE A 167 2.39 0.20 11.55
CA ILE A 167 1.14 0.42 10.80
C ILE A 167 1.43 0.76 9.34
N GLY A 168 2.45 1.59 9.08
CA GLY A 168 2.91 1.87 7.72
C GLY A 168 3.36 0.60 6.98
N ALA A 169 4.12 -0.27 7.64
CA ALA A 169 4.61 -1.54 7.09
C ALA A 169 3.46 -2.52 6.81
N MET A 170 2.47 -2.61 7.70
CA MET A 170 1.25 -3.40 7.48
C MET A 170 0.51 -2.92 6.24
N LEU A 171 0.18 -1.63 6.18
CA LEU A 171 -0.57 -1.03 5.08
C LEU A 171 0.17 -1.14 3.74
N GLY A 172 1.47 -0.85 3.71
CA GLY A 172 2.31 -1.03 2.52
C GLY A 172 2.39 -2.49 2.06
N SER A 173 2.45 -3.43 3.01
CA SER A 173 2.41 -4.87 2.70
C SER A 173 1.07 -5.29 2.11
N PHE A 174 -0.04 -4.79 2.66
CA PHE A 174 -1.37 -5.09 2.12
C PHE A 174 -1.50 -4.62 0.69
N MET A 175 -1.00 -3.41 0.39
CA MET A 175 -1.00 -2.88 -0.96
C MET A 175 -0.17 -3.72 -1.94
N ALA A 176 1.00 -4.17 -1.52
CA ALA A 176 1.87 -4.97 -2.38
C ALA A 176 1.26 -6.36 -2.62
N LEU A 177 0.70 -6.97 -1.59
CA LEU A 177 0.01 -8.27 -1.70
C LEU A 177 -1.28 -8.15 -2.52
N ASN A 178 -1.98 -7.02 -2.50
CA ASN A 178 -3.09 -6.77 -3.43
C ASN A 178 -2.64 -6.87 -4.89
N VAL A 179 -1.47 -6.31 -5.23
CA VAL A 179 -0.89 -6.42 -6.58
C VAL A 179 -0.60 -7.88 -6.91
N TRP A 180 0.18 -8.56 -6.06
CA TRP A 180 0.73 -9.87 -6.37
C TRP A 180 -0.25 -11.03 -6.24
N VAL A 181 -1.19 -10.97 -5.29
CA VAL A 181 -2.10 -12.06 -4.95
C VAL A 181 -3.48 -11.89 -5.60
N ARG A 182 -3.93 -10.65 -5.84
CA ARG A 182 -5.30 -10.40 -6.32
C ARG A 182 -5.36 -9.77 -7.71
N ILE A 183 -4.54 -8.76 -8.00
CA ILE A 183 -4.60 -8.01 -9.26
C ILE A 183 -3.91 -8.77 -10.40
N LEU A 184 -2.63 -9.16 -10.23
CA LEU A 184 -1.86 -9.83 -11.27
C LEU A 184 -2.48 -11.17 -11.71
N PRO A 185 -2.94 -12.06 -10.80
CA PRO A 185 -3.58 -13.30 -11.21
C PRO A 185 -4.87 -13.07 -12.01
N ALA A 186 -5.71 -12.10 -11.60
CA ALA A 186 -6.92 -11.72 -12.33
C ALA A 186 -6.61 -11.20 -13.74
N GLN A 187 -5.63 -10.30 -13.86
CA GLN A 187 -5.18 -9.79 -15.16
C GLN A 187 -4.62 -10.89 -16.06
N ARG A 188 -3.82 -11.82 -15.52
CA ARG A 188 -3.32 -12.98 -16.27
C ARG A 188 -4.45 -13.88 -16.78
N ALA A 189 -5.47 -14.14 -15.96
CA ALA A 189 -6.62 -14.93 -16.34
C ALA A 189 -7.45 -14.25 -17.46
N LEU A 190 -7.66 -12.93 -17.37
CA LEU A 190 -8.33 -12.16 -18.42
C LEU A 190 -7.57 -12.24 -19.75
N ILE A 191 -6.24 -12.07 -19.71
CA ILE A 191 -5.39 -12.17 -20.89
C ILE A 191 -5.38 -13.58 -21.47
N ALA A 192 -5.36 -14.61 -20.61
CA ALA A 192 -5.42 -16.00 -21.06
C ALA A 192 -6.75 -16.29 -21.79
N ALA A 193 -7.88 -15.79 -21.28
CA ALA A 193 -9.19 -15.95 -21.92
C ALA A 193 -9.22 -15.30 -23.31
N VAL A 194 -8.72 -14.06 -23.42
CA VAL A 194 -8.61 -13.34 -24.70
C VAL A 194 -7.73 -14.10 -25.70
N LYS A 195 -6.55 -14.57 -25.27
CA LYS A 195 -5.64 -15.36 -26.12
C LYS A 195 -6.27 -16.68 -26.59
N ALA A 196 -7.13 -17.28 -25.77
CA ALA A 196 -7.87 -18.48 -26.11
C ALA A 196 -9.14 -18.21 -26.94
N ALA A 197 -9.41 -16.96 -27.35
CA ALA A 197 -10.64 -16.55 -28.00
C ALA A 197 -11.92 -16.94 -27.23
N THR A 198 -11.83 -16.96 -25.90
CA THR A 198 -12.96 -17.21 -24.98
C THR A 198 -13.42 -15.91 -24.33
N GLU A 199 -14.69 -15.84 -23.93
CA GLU A 199 -15.23 -14.66 -23.26
C GLU A 199 -14.57 -14.45 -21.88
N PRO A 200 -13.89 -13.32 -21.62
CA PRO A 200 -13.24 -13.09 -20.33
C PRO A 200 -14.24 -12.90 -19.18
N ASP A 201 -14.01 -13.54 -18.03
CA ASP A 201 -14.80 -13.31 -16.81
C ASP A 201 -14.53 -11.90 -16.25
N MET A 202 -15.39 -10.93 -16.63
CA MET A 202 -15.25 -9.54 -16.23
C MET A 202 -15.37 -9.31 -14.72
N ARG A 203 -15.92 -10.27 -13.95
CA ARG A 203 -15.90 -10.22 -12.48
C ARG A 203 -14.47 -10.17 -11.95
N LEU A 204 -13.50 -10.81 -12.61
CA LEU A 204 -12.09 -10.74 -12.23
C LEU A 204 -11.54 -9.32 -12.39
N ALA A 205 -11.95 -8.60 -13.43
CA ALA A 205 -11.57 -7.21 -13.65
C ALA A 205 -12.13 -6.30 -12.54
N ASP A 206 -13.39 -6.49 -12.16
CA ASP A 206 -14.02 -5.73 -11.08
C ASP A 206 -13.37 -5.98 -9.72
N LEU A 207 -13.03 -7.23 -9.41
CA LEU A 207 -12.31 -7.59 -8.19
C LEU A 207 -10.89 -6.99 -8.16
N ALA A 208 -10.18 -7.02 -9.28
CA ALA A 208 -8.87 -6.37 -9.39
C ALA A 208 -8.98 -4.85 -9.22
N LYS A 209 -10.01 -4.23 -9.83
CA LYS A 209 -10.29 -2.80 -9.69
C LYS A 209 -10.62 -2.43 -8.24
N GLN A 210 -11.36 -3.26 -7.52
CA GLN A 210 -11.65 -3.04 -6.10
C GLN A 210 -10.37 -2.99 -5.25
N ARG A 211 -9.42 -3.92 -5.48
CA ARG A 211 -8.12 -3.91 -4.78
C ARG A 211 -7.26 -2.70 -5.18
N SER A 212 -7.28 -2.31 -6.45
CA SER A 212 -6.63 -1.08 -6.91
C SER A 212 -7.21 0.17 -6.23
N LYS A 213 -8.54 0.26 -6.11
CA LYS A 213 -9.22 1.33 -5.38
C LYS A 213 -8.74 1.40 -3.93
N GLN A 214 -8.69 0.26 -3.24
CA GLN A 214 -8.21 0.20 -1.86
C GLN A 214 -6.76 0.69 -1.74
N ASN A 215 -5.89 0.31 -2.67
CA ASN A 215 -4.51 0.83 -2.69
C ASN A 215 -4.48 2.36 -2.75
N THR A 216 -5.30 3.01 -3.59
CA THR A 216 -5.38 4.49 -3.62
C THR A 216 -5.69 5.08 -2.24
N PHE A 217 -6.65 4.51 -1.51
CA PHE A 217 -7.02 5.00 -0.18
C PHE A 217 -5.95 4.74 0.88
N ILE A 218 -5.22 3.62 0.77
CA ILE A 218 -4.16 3.27 1.72
C ILE A 218 -2.91 4.16 1.54
N VAL A 219 -2.62 4.62 0.32
CA VAL A 219 -1.43 5.45 0.04
C VAL A 219 -1.34 6.69 0.92
N LEU A 220 -2.42 7.47 1.04
CA LEU A 220 -2.37 8.75 1.77
C LEU A 220 -1.95 8.56 3.23
N PRO A 221 -2.58 7.66 4.01
CA PRO A 221 -2.11 7.31 5.34
C PRO A 221 -0.65 6.84 5.38
N VAL A 222 -0.22 5.97 4.45
CA VAL A 222 1.16 5.47 4.43
C VAL A 222 2.17 6.58 4.22
N VAL A 223 1.92 7.50 3.28
CA VAL A 223 2.80 8.66 3.03
C VAL A 223 2.83 9.58 4.26
N LEU A 224 1.68 9.83 4.90
CA LEU A 224 1.62 10.62 6.14
C LEU A 224 2.44 9.97 7.27
N ILE A 225 2.36 8.64 7.42
CA ILE A 225 3.18 7.89 8.39
C ILE A 225 4.67 8.07 8.08
N MET A 226 5.09 7.96 6.81
CA MET A 226 6.50 8.17 6.46
C MET A 226 6.99 9.56 6.85
N ILE A 227 6.18 10.60 6.58
CA ILE A 227 6.46 12.00 6.91
C ILE A 227 6.44 12.24 8.43
N SER A 228 5.67 11.48 9.21
CA SER A 228 5.50 11.71 10.65
C SER A 228 6.83 11.68 11.42
N ASN A 229 7.87 11.01 10.89
CA ASN A 229 9.23 11.03 11.44
C ASN A 229 9.81 12.45 11.58
N HIS A 230 9.36 13.41 10.78
CA HIS A 230 9.78 14.81 10.83
C HIS A 230 8.97 15.66 11.82
N PHE A 231 7.87 15.12 12.37
CA PHE A 231 6.97 15.84 13.28
C PHE A 231 6.62 14.99 14.52
N PRO A 232 7.61 14.53 15.30
CA PRO A 232 7.40 13.65 16.45
C PRO A 232 6.37 14.18 17.45
N VAL A 233 6.52 15.44 17.87
CA VAL A 233 5.71 16.08 18.91
C VAL A 233 4.23 16.11 18.55
N ALA A 234 3.91 16.40 17.29
CA ALA A 234 2.54 16.43 16.79
C ALA A 234 1.96 15.03 16.55
N THR A 235 2.81 14.01 16.39
CA THR A 235 2.40 12.68 15.93
C THR A 235 2.66 11.61 17.00
N TYR A 236 3.70 10.78 16.84
CA TYR A 236 3.89 9.60 17.66
C TYR A 236 4.31 9.91 19.10
N SER A 237 4.96 11.04 19.37
CA SER A 237 5.33 11.45 20.74
C SER A 237 4.17 12.11 21.49
N ASN A 238 3.00 12.29 20.86
CA ASN A 238 1.82 12.84 21.53
C ASN A 238 1.21 11.79 22.49
N PRO A 239 0.71 12.17 23.68
CA PRO A 239 0.02 11.24 24.59
C PRO A 239 -1.19 10.53 23.96
N TYR A 240 -1.82 11.15 22.96
CA TYR A 240 -2.94 10.61 22.19
C TYR A 240 -2.51 10.09 20.82
N ASN A 241 -1.25 9.64 20.66
CA ASN A 241 -0.68 9.19 19.39
C ASN A 241 -1.58 8.22 18.59
N TRP A 242 -2.21 7.24 19.22
CA TRP A 242 -3.11 6.30 18.55
C TRP A 242 -4.32 7.00 17.92
N LEU A 243 -4.88 8.00 18.62
CA LEU A 243 -6.02 8.79 18.15
C LEU A 243 -5.57 9.72 17.03
N VAL A 244 -4.42 10.38 17.18
CA VAL A 244 -3.82 11.22 16.15
C VAL A 244 -3.65 10.42 14.86
N LEU A 245 -3.02 9.24 14.92
CA LEU A 245 -2.86 8.39 13.73
C LEU A 245 -4.20 7.95 13.15
N SER A 246 -5.15 7.55 14.00
CA SER A 246 -6.49 7.12 13.56
C SER A 246 -7.26 8.23 12.84
N VAL A 247 -7.12 9.49 13.28
CA VAL A 247 -7.71 10.66 12.61
C VAL A 247 -6.96 10.99 11.31
N LEU A 248 -5.64 10.95 11.30
CA LEU A 248 -4.85 11.17 10.08
C LEU A 248 -5.15 10.14 8.99
N VAL A 249 -5.45 8.89 9.36
CA VAL A 249 -5.97 7.88 8.43
C VAL A 249 -7.27 8.34 7.77
N LEU A 250 -8.25 8.80 8.57
CA LEU A 250 -9.53 9.30 8.06
C LEU A 250 -9.36 10.52 7.15
N VAL A 251 -8.49 11.46 7.53
CA VAL A 251 -8.14 12.62 6.70
C VAL A 251 -7.55 12.15 5.37
N GLY A 252 -6.60 11.21 5.42
CA GLY A 252 -6.01 10.62 4.22
C GLY A 252 -7.04 9.94 3.32
N TRP A 253 -8.00 9.22 3.89
CA TRP A 253 -9.10 8.61 3.14
C TRP A 253 -10.04 9.66 2.53
N GLY A 254 -10.34 10.73 3.25
CA GLY A 254 -11.12 11.85 2.74
C GLY A 254 -10.44 12.53 1.54
N VAL A 255 -9.14 12.79 1.64
CA VAL A 255 -8.34 13.32 0.53
C VAL A 255 -8.33 12.36 -0.67
N ALA A 256 -8.12 11.06 -0.44
CA ALA A 256 -8.16 10.05 -1.50
C ALA A 256 -9.55 9.99 -2.18
N ALA A 257 -10.63 10.14 -1.41
CA ALA A 257 -11.98 10.22 -1.96
C ALA A 257 -12.12 11.42 -2.91
N VAL A 258 -11.68 12.61 -2.48
CA VAL A 258 -11.72 13.84 -3.30
C VAL A 258 -10.94 13.66 -4.60
N ILE A 259 -9.71 13.16 -4.54
CA ILE A 259 -8.86 12.92 -5.74
C ILE A 259 -9.52 11.95 -6.72
N ARG A 260 -10.24 10.94 -6.21
CA ARG A 260 -10.92 9.96 -7.05
C ARG A 260 -12.21 10.49 -7.66
N THR A 261 -12.89 11.42 -7.00
CA THR A 261 -14.18 11.98 -7.46
C THR A 261 -14.06 13.24 -8.32
N ARG A 262 -13.00 14.04 -8.16
CA ARG A 262 -12.73 15.26 -8.93
C ARG A 262 -11.66 15.01 -9.96
#